data_AF-A0A3D4TQF9-F1
#
_entry.id   AF-A0A3D4TQF9-F1
#
_cell.length_a   1.000
_cell.length_b   1.000
_cell.length_c   1.000
_cell.angle_alpha   90.00
_cell.angle_beta   90.00
_cell.angle_gamma   90.00
#
_symmetry.space_group_name_H-M   'P 1'
#
loop_
_entity.id
_entity.type
_entity.pdbx_description
1 polymer ?
#
loop_
_entity_poly.entity_id
_entity_poly.type
_entity_poly.pdbx_seq_one_letter_code
_entity_poly.pdbx_strand_id
1 'polypeptide(L)'
;EIDSKPEELDRLERRVIQLKIQREMLKKEKDEASRQRLADLEADIDGLEREFSDLNEVWKSEKAALQGTTKIKEQVEQAKVELESAQRRQDFARMSEIQYGVLPQLEKQL
;
A
#
# COMPACT_ATOMS: atom_id res chain seq x y z
N GLU A 1 15.06 2.07 1.32
CA GLU A 1 14.12 3.07 0.75
C GLU A 1 12.84 2.48 0.13
N ILE A 2 12.61 1.16 0.13
CA ILE A 2 11.43 0.54 -0.52
C ILE A 2 10.13 0.67 0.32
N ASP A 3 10.20 1.14 1.57
CA ASP A 3 9.03 1.26 2.47
C ASP A 3 8.37 2.65 2.47
N SER A 4 8.98 3.65 1.82
CA SER A 4 8.44 5.01 1.78
C SER A 4 7.41 5.17 0.67
N LYS A 5 6.36 5.96 0.96
CA LYS A 5 5.36 6.38 -0.01
C LYS A 5 6.05 7.05 -1.22
N PRO A 6 5.58 6.81 -2.46
CA PRO A 6 6.14 7.44 -3.65
C PRO A 6 6.21 8.96 -3.49
N GLU A 7 7.35 9.56 -3.87
CA GLU A 7 7.57 11.00 -3.72
C GLU A 7 6.49 11.83 -4.46
N GLU A 8 5.98 11.31 -5.58
CA GLU A 8 4.87 11.90 -6.32
C GLU A 8 3.57 11.95 -5.51
N LEU A 9 3.21 10.87 -4.81
CA LEU A 9 2.04 10.83 -3.93
C LEU A 9 2.18 11.80 -2.75
N ASP A 10 3.37 11.92 -2.17
CA ASP A 10 3.65 12.86 -1.09
C ASP A 10 3.64 14.33 -1.56
N ARG A 11 4.05 14.59 -2.81
CA ARG A 11 3.97 15.92 -3.42
C ARG A 11 2.52 16.29 -3.71
N LEU A 12 1.73 15.38 -4.29
CA LEU A 12 0.31 15.59 -4.55
C LEU A 12 -0.48 15.81 -3.27
N GLU A 13 -0.27 15.00 -2.23
CA GLU A 13 -0.95 15.16 -0.94
C GLU A 13 -0.65 16.52 -0.31
N ARG A 14 0.62 16.93 -0.28
CA ARG A 14 1.01 18.25 0.24
C ARG A 14 0.37 19.38 -0.56
N ARG A 15 0.28 19.25 -1.88
CA ARG A 15 -0.34 20.24 -2.74
C ARG A 15 -1.85 20.35 -2.49
N VAL A 16 -2.56 19.22 -2.39
CA VAL A 16 -3.99 19.18 -2.06
C VAL A 16 -4.26 19.83 -0.71
N ILE A 17 -3.45 19.52 0.32
CA ILE A 17 -3.58 20.15 1.65
C ILE A 17 -3.41 21.67 1.55
N GLN A 18 -2.39 22.14 0.83
CA GLN A 18 -2.14 23.57 0.65
C GLN A 18 -3.33 24.26 -0.01
N LEU A 19 -3.89 23.68 -1.07
CA LEU A 19 -5.05 24.22 -1.77
C LEU A 19 -6.30 24.21 -0.89
N LYS A 20 -6.55 23.14 -0.11
CA LYS A 20 -7.66 23.10 0.84
C LYS A 20 -7.58 24.21 1.89
N ILE A 21 -6.37 24.53 2.38
CA ILE A 21 -6.18 25.66 3.30
C ILE A 21 -6.52 26.99 2.61
N GLN A 22 -6.06 27.20 1.38
CA GLN A 22 -6.39 28.39 0.60
C GLN A 22 -7.90 28.52 0.35
N ARG A 23 -8.57 27.40 0.06
CA ARG A 23 -10.02 27.31 -0.09
C ARG A 23 -10.77 27.84 1.14
N GLU A 24 -10.37 27.39 2.32
CA GLU A 24 -11.00 27.81 3.58
C GLU A 24 -10.76 29.29 3.92
N MET A 25 -9.68 29.88 3.41
CA MET A 25 -9.46 31.34 3.50
C MET A 25 -10.35 32.09 2.52
N LEU A 26 -10.40 31.67 1.24
CA LEU A 26 -11.22 32.29 0.20
C LEU A 26 -12.72 32.22 0.50
N LYS A 27 -13.19 31.16 1.16
CA LYS A 27 -14.60 31.04 1.61
C LYS A 27 -15.05 32.14 2.58
N LYS A 28 -14.13 32.83 3.25
CA LYS A 28 -14.43 33.94 4.17
C LYS A 28 -14.61 35.27 3.44
N GLU A 29 -14.16 35.36 2.19
CA GLU A 29 -14.29 36.53 1.34
C GLU A 29 -15.65 36.52 0.63
N LYS A 30 -16.20 37.72 0.34
CA LYS A 30 -17.57 37.87 -0.20
C LYS A 30 -17.63 38.59 -1.55
N ASP A 31 -16.50 38.99 -2.09
CA ASP A 31 -16.40 39.63 -3.39
C ASP A 31 -16.53 38.63 -4.54
N GLU A 32 -16.87 39.14 -5.72
CA GLU A 32 -17.14 38.33 -6.90
C GLU A 32 -15.87 37.69 -7.46
N ALA A 33 -14.73 38.38 -7.37
CA ALA A 33 -13.45 37.84 -7.81
C ALA A 33 -13.02 36.64 -6.95
N SER A 34 -13.23 36.69 -5.63
CA SER A 34 -12.94 35.56 -4.74
C SER A 34 -13.90 34.38 -4.91
N ARG A 35 -15.16 34.61 -5.31
CA ARG A 35 -16.06 33.51 -5.72
C ARG A 35 -15.56 32.78 -6.96
N GLN A 36 -15.08 33.51 -7.97
CA GLN A 36 -14.52 32.88 -9.18
C GLN A 36 -13.25 32.10 -8.85
N ARG A 37 -12.32 32.69 -8.09
CA ARG A 37 -11.09 32.00 -7.65
C ARG A 37 -11.39 30.76 -6.82
N LEU A 38 -12.43 30.80 -5.98
CA LEU A 38 -12.86 29.65 -5.21
C LEU A 38 -13.31 28.50 -6.12
N ALA A 39 -14.10 28.79 -7.16
CA ALA A 39 -14.55 27.80 -8.12
C ALA A 39 -13.38 27.17 -8.91
N ASP A 40 -12.43 28.00 -9.36
CA ASP A 40 -11.23 27.52 -10.06
C ASP A 40 -10.37 26.63 -9.14
N LEU A 41 -10.19 27.04 -7.89
CA LEU A 41 -9.42 26.30 -6.89
C LEU A 41 -10.11 24.98 -6.49
N GLU A 42 -11.44 24.93 -6.44
CA GLU A 42 -12.19 23.69 -6.20
C GLU A 42 -12.02 22.72 -7.38
N ALA A 43 -12.03 23.20 -8.63
CA ALA A 43 -11.75 22.37 -9.79
C ALA A 43 -10.32 21.80 -9.79
N ASP A 44 -9.33 22.62 -9.40
CA ASP A 44 -7.94 22.18 -9.25
C ASP A 44 -7.77 21.12 -8.15
N ILE A 45 -8.44 21.31 -7.00
CA ILE A 45 -8.44 20.32 -5.90
C ILE A 45 -9.04 19.00 -6.39
N ASP A 46 -10.19 19.03 -7.05
CA ASP A 46 -10.85 17.82 -7.56
C ASP A 46 -9.98 17.08 -8.58
N GLY A 47 -9.27 17.81 -9.45
CA GLY A 47 -8.32 17.22 -10.40
C GLY A 47 -7.18 16.50 -9.69
N LEU A 48 -6.53 17.17 -8.74
CA LEU A 48 -5.41 16.61 -7.97
C LEU A 48 -5.83 15.46 -7.04
N GLU A 49 -7.04 15.51 -6.49
CA GLU A 49 -7.58 14.41 -5.67
C GLU A 49 -7.81 13.14 -6.50
N ARG A 50 -8.28 13.28 -7.75
CA ARG A 50 -8.42 12.14 -8.66
C ARG A 50 -7.06 11.53 -9.00
N GLU A 51 -6.10 12.36 -9.40
CA GLU A 51 -4.74 11.90 -9.70
C GLU A 51 -4.09 11.22 -8.49
N PHE A 52 -4.26 11.79 -7.30
CA PHE A 52 -3.81 11.18 -6.06
C PHE A 52 -4.49 9.82 -5.80
N SER A 53 -5.80 9.73 -6.01
CA SER A 53 -6.55 8.49 -5.82
C SER A 53 -6.05 7.39 -6.73
N ASP A 54 -5.88 7.70 -8.02
CA ASP A 54 -5.44 6.75 -9.04
C ASP A 54 -4.03 6.20 -8.72
N LEU A 55 -3.08 7.09 -8.44
CA LEU A 55 -1.72 6.68 -8.08
C LEU A 55 -1.67 5.91 -6.76
N ASN A 56 -2.50 6.29 -5.78
CA ASN A 56 -2.54 5.64 -4.48
C ASN A 56 -3.15 4.24 -4.57
N GLU A 57 -4.11 4.02 -5.47
CA GLU A 57 -4.68 2.69 -5.72
C GLU A 57 -3.64 1.76 -6.35
N VAL A 58 -2.93 2.23 -7.38
CA VAL A 58 -1.82 1.50 -8.00
C VAL A 58 -0.78 1.13 -6.94
N TRP A 59 -0.30 2.12 -6.17
CA TRP A 59 0.70 1.87 -5.13
C TRP A 59 0.22 0.88 -4.05
N LYS A 60 -1.04 0.97 -3.61
CA LYS A 60 -1.61 0.00 -2.67
C LYS A 60 -1.65 -1.41 -3.25
N SER A 61 -1.99 -1.55 -4.53
CA SER A 61 -2.02 -2.85 -5.19
C SER A 61 -0.63 -3.47 -5.29
N GLU A 62 0.38 -2.67 -5.65
CA GLU A 62 1.78 -3.09 -5.71
C GLU A 62 2.31 -3.47 -4.33
N LYS A 63 2.01 -2.65 -3.31
CA LYS A 63 2.37 -2.92 -1.93
C LYS A 63 1.70 -4.19 -1.41
N ALA A 64 0.44 -4.42 -1.72
CA ALA A 64 -0.28 -5.63 -1.34
C ALA A 64 0.31 -6.88 -2.00
N ALA A 65 0.68 -6.80 -3.28
CA ALA A 65 1.35 -7.90 -3.99
C ALA A 65 2.73 -8.22 -3.39
N LEU A 66 3.52 -7.18 -3.09
CA LEU A 66 4.82 -7.30 -2.43
C LEU A 66 4.68 -7.90 -1.02
N GLN A 67 3.74 -7.42 -0.22
CA GLN A 67 3.49 -7.93 1.13
C GLN A 67 2.99 -9.37 1.12
N GLY A 68 2.13 -9.73 0.16
CA GLY A 68 1.70 -11.12 -0.04
C GLY A 68 2.88 -12.04 -0.32
N THR A 69 3.75 -11.65 -1.24
CA THR A 69 4.97 -12.40 -1.60
C THR A 69 5.92 -12.54 -0.40
N THR A 70 6.15 -11.46 0.34
CA THR A 70 7.02 -11.48 1.54
C THR A 70 6.45 -12.40 2.62
N LYS A 71 5.13 -12.34 2.89
CA LYS A 71 4.48 -13.20 3.88
C LYS A 71 4.56 -14.68 3.49
N ILE A 72 4.38 -15.01 2.21
CA ILE A 72 4.52 -16.38 1.72
C ILE A 72 5.97 -16.86 1.89
N LYS A 73 6.97 -16.02 1.57
CA LYS A 73 8.38 -16.34 1.82
C LYS A 73 8.68 -16.57 3.30
N GLU A 74 8.13 -15.74 4.19
CA GLU A 74 8.26 -15.94 5.65
C GLU A 74 7.65 -17.27 6.10
N GLN A 75 6.48 -17.63 5.56
CA GLN A 75 5.83 -18.92 5.85
C GLN A 75 6.64 -20.11 5.33
N VAL A 76 7.24 -20.01 4.14
CA VAL A 76 8.16 -21.03 3.61
C VAL A 76 9.35 -21.23 4.55
N GLU A 77 9.94 -20.15 5.02
CA GLU A 77 11.11 -20.24 5.90
C GLU A 77 10.76 -20.76 7.28
N GLN A 78 9.59 -20.39 7.81
CA GLN A 78 9.05 -20.98 9.04
C GLN A 78 8.79 -22.48 8.87
N ALA A 79 8.25 -22.91 7.73
CA ALA A 79 8.02 -24.32 7.43
C ALA A 79 9.33 -25.11 7.33
N LYS A 80 10.39 -24.54 6.75
CA LYS A 80 11.73 -25.17 6.72
C LYS A 80 12.32 -25.32 8.12
N VAL A 81 12.24 -24.28 8.95
CA VAL A 81 12.70 -24.35 10.36
C VAL A 81 11.91 -25.41 11.13
N GLU A 82 10.60 -25.49 10.91
CA GLU A 82 9.77 -26.51 11.53
C GLU A 82 10.12 -27.92 11.04
N LEU A 83 10.43 -28.09 9.76
CA LEU A 83 10.88 -29.35 9.19
C LEU A 83 12.19 -29.83 9.84
N GLU A 84 13.17 -28.95 10.00
CA GLU A 84 14.42 -29.28 10.71
C GLU A 84 14.16 -29.66 12.17
N SER A 85 13.24 -28.96 12.83
CA SER A 85 12.84 -29.28 14.21
C SER A 85 12.15 -30.64 14.31
N ALA A 86 11.27 -30.96 13.36
CA ALA A 86 10.63 -32.27 13.27
C ALA A 86 11.65 -33.38 13.00
N GLN A 87 12.64 -33.12 12.14
CA GLN A 87 13.74 -34.06 11.87
C GLN A 87 14.57 -34.36 13.11
N ARG A 88 14.94 -33.34 13.90
CA ARG A 88 15.66 -33.53 15.18
C ARG A 88 14.85 -34.34 16.19
N ARG A 89 13.53 -34.23 16.15
CA ARG A 89 12.59 -34.99 17.01
C ARG A 89 12.20 -36.36 16.43
N GLN A 90 12.68 -36.69 15.23
CA GLN A 90 12.29 -37.90 14.47
C GLN A 90 10.77 -38.02 14.26
N ASP A 91 10.07 -36.88 14.16
CA ASP A 91 8.64 -36.83 13.89
C ASP A 91 8.38 -36.93 12.38
N PHE A 92 8.42 -38.16 11.87
CA PHE A 92 8.26 -38.44 10.45
C PHE A 92 6.87 -38.06 9.89
N ALA A 93 5.84 -38.07 10.73
CA ALA A 93 4.50 -37.67 10.33
C ALA A 93 4.47 -36.16 10.01
N ARG A 94 4.99 -35.34 10.94
CA ARG A 94 5.08 -33.89 10.74
C ARG A 94 6.02 -33.52 9.58
N MET A 95 7.13 -34.24 9.42
CA MET A 95 8.03 -34.04 8.28
C MET A 95 7.34 -34.26 6.94
N SER A 96 6.57 -35.35 6.81
CA SER A 96 5.85 -35.68 5.58
C SER A 96 4.77 -34.65 5.25
N GLU A 97 4.01 -34.21 6.26
CA GLU A 97 3.01 -33.15 6.11
C GLU A 97 3.63 -31.84 5.61
N ILE A 98 4.78 -31.45 6.15
CA ILE A 98 5.46 -30.22 5.74
C ILE A 98 6.05 -30.36 4.32
N GLN A 99 6.74 -31.45 4.01
CA GLN A 99 7.41 -31.65 2.72
C GLN A 99 6.44 -31.83 1.54
N TYR A 100 5.32 -32.54 1.75
CA TYR A 100 4.40 -32.89 0.67
C TYR A 100 3.08 -32.13 0.71
N GLY A 101 2.78 -31.44 1.81
CA GLY A 101 1.59 -30.62 1.98
C GLY A 101 1.92 -29.13 2.02
N VAL A 102 2.52 -28.68 3.12
CA VAL A 102 2.66 -27.26 3.43
C VAL A 102 3.61 -26.54 2.48
N LEU A 103 4.84 -27.03 2.29
CA LEU A 103 5.83 -26.40 1.42
C LEU A 103 5.36 -26.31 -0.05
N PRO A 104 4.87 -27.40 -0.68
CA PRO A 104 4.38 -27.32 -2.06
C PRO A 104 3.17 -26.40 -2.24
N GLN A 105 2.32 -26.26 -1.21
CA GLN A 105 1.19 -25.31 -1.26
C GLN A 105 1.67 -23.87 -1.21
N LEU A 106 2.64 -23.56 -0.34
CA LEU A 106 3.21 -22.22 -0.22
C LEU A 106 4.04 -21.85 -1.46
N GLU A 107 4.81 -22.78 -2.02
CA GLU A 107 5.58 -22.58 -3.25
C GLU A 107 4.68 -22.34 -4.47
N LYS A 108 3.47 -22.91 -4.50
CA LYS A 108 2.47 -22.62 -5.56
C LYS A 108 1.81 -21.26 -5.44
N GLN A 109 1.83 -20.65 -4.26
CA GLN A 109 1.24 -19.34 -4.01
C GLN A 109 2.24 -18.19 -4.27
N LEU A 110 3.53 -18.51 -4.38
CA LEU A 110 4.63 -17.59 -4.69
C LEU A 110 4.76 -17.36 -6.21
#